data_AF-A0A4S8QVU3-F1
#
_entry.id   AF-A0A4S8QVU3-F1
#
_cell.length_a   1.000
_cell.length_b   1.000
_cell.length_c   1.000
_cell.angle_alpha   90.00
_cell.angle_beta   90.00
_cell.angle_gamma   90.00
#
_symmetry.space_group_name_H-M   'P 1'
#
loop_
_entity.id
_entity.type
_entity.pdbx_description
1 polymer ?
#
loop_
_entity_poly.entity_id
_entity_poly.type
_entity_poly.pdbx_seq_one_letter_code
_entity_poly.pdbx_strand_id
1 'polypeptide(L)'
;MLPSIMEPQSNGVAVPIAAASSNKMKSNISKNTNSTANHQINSHLENNHAAISTNERYPTNTVSNTGHDSQFAKSIGNTSTDMILSPSTSCLFFSKLPQETRNMIYELLLVNPILGKSCSVADRTSLARSPTSNGPSQPPLKYELEPQVLRVCRAMYLEASDILYGSNTFYIACCRYDYSTDCRPSRSSFNRAMEMTPITRHYNRLGHGQLFLFDHPAVVKVQRWKVIFSSFMDSYSMGGGHETRIWSIENFCQAITQSPFVSLEIALAPIGLEKSEESQWVRGDFTYHQMDDMLIPLRMLRGVTKLQFRDASYDELPDVYPYNIFWGKDCRSIIPPSSLREELRSITMGNSVVELSRGMYLRLVRYAQAFEAVDTFKSEMRYPSTGSIGRHLMHYGLCPGSNRWMHRPHNPTAQSSHPVERGLTYARVLSSSAYNPRAFKLERAKIVYYLEPQYQRAKLACFTITEFIKSQKRKDGMLSPQMSREWHNLIIAAEAILLLEKYHKAFQRDFPYTDQIRYRAHRQKDTSFYNNLPRNVLMRQATDAFDGMNWAFFTSCFKRLVDDLDKQFMEMRRARKTLFEDDKSLDIGCDIELDSTLCTEMVDWTKDEPMIGLAANNRGWDGSENGSDYRLMF
;
A
#
# COMPACT_ATOMS: atom_id res chain seq x y z
N MET A 1 -60.69 5.07 -37.97
CA MET A 1 -60.91 6.53 -38.00
C MET A 1 -59.60 7.22 -37.63
N LEU A 2 -58.86 7.66 -38.65
CA LEU A 2 -57.91 8.80 -38.62
C LEU A 2 -58.74 10.11 -38.57
N PRO A 3 -58.19 11.34 -38.39
CA PRO A 3 -56.82 11.78 -38.69
C PRO A 3 -56.19 12.78 -37.65
N SER A 4 -54.86 12.97 -37.65
CA SER A 4 -54.05 14.09 -38.23
C SER A 4 -53.52 15.08 -37.18
N ILE A 5 -52.21 15.18 -36.97
CA ILE A 5 -51.22 16.09 -37.60
C ILE A 5 -51.34 17.55 -37.10
N MET A 6 -50.28 18.06 -36.46
CA MET A 6 -49.50 19.25 -36.90
C MET A 6 -48.40 19.60 -35.88
N GLU A 7 -47.14 19.50 -36.30
CA GLU A 7 -46.06 20.40 -35.84
C GLU A 7 -46.27 21.80 -36.45
N PRO A 8 -45.57 22.84 -35.94
CA PRO A 8 -44.42 23.29 -36.72
C PRO A 8 -43.20 23.78 -35.90
N GLN A 9 -42.07 23.70 -36.60
CA GLN A 9 -40.78 24.34 -36.34
C GLN A 9 -40.86 25.88 -36.35
N SER A 10 -39.98 26.58 -35.63
CA SER A 10 -38.87 27.35 -36.23
C SER A 10 -38.11 28.24 -35.23
N ASN A 11 -36.78 28.21 -35.40
CA ASN A 11 -35.79 29.30 -35.40
C ASN A 11 -35.81 30.43 -34.35
N GLY A 12 -34.64 30.63 -33.72
CA GLY A 12 -34.31 31.88 -33.05
C GLY A 12 -32.91 31.87 -32.42
N VAL A 13 -31.89 32.17 -33.23
CA VAL A 13 -30.53 32.54 -32.80
C VAL A 13 -30.55 33.93 -32.16
N ALA A 14 -29.94 34.12 -30.97
CA ALA A 14 -29.05 35.25 -30.64
C ALA A 14 -28.62 35.26 -29.15
N VAL A 15 -27.37 35.63 -28.95
CA VAL A 15 -26.54 35.72 -27.72
C VAL A 15 -26.69 37.15 -27.11
N PRO A 16 -25.84 37.59 -26.16
CA PRO A 16 -25.78 37.42 -24.70
C PRO A 16 -26.29 38.67 -23.93
N ILE A 17 -26.16 38.72 -22.60
CA ILE A 17 -25.53 39.84 -21.85
C ILE A 17 -25.50 39.52 -20.35
N ALA A 18 -24.35 39.82 -19.76
CA ALA A 18 -24.04 39.74 -18.34
C ALA A 18 -24.72 40.84 -17.52
N ALA A 19 -25.05 40.54 -16.25
CA ALA A 19 -25.07 41.55 -15.21
C ALA A 19 -24.75 40.89 -13.86
N ALA A 20 -23.67 41.39 -13.25
CA ALA A 20 -23.27 41.13 -11.88
C ALA A 20 -24.34 41.64 -10.91
N SER A 21 -24.52 40.96 -9.78
CA SER A 21 -25.05 41.59 -8.58
C SER A 21 -24.28 41.13 -7.36
N SER A 22 -23.70 42.13 -6.70
CA SER A 22 -22.97 42.02 -5.45
C SER A 22 -23.91 41.61 -4.32
N ASN A 23 -23.42 40.89 -3.32
CA ASN A 23 -23.89 41.13 -1.97
C ASN A 23 -22.77 40.95 -0.94
N LYS A 24 -22.51 42.06 -0.26
CA LYS A 24 -21.70 42.23 0.94
C LYS A 24 -22.33 41.44 2.08
N MET A 25 -21.52 40.72 2.85
CA MET A 25 -21.88 40.39 4.23
C MET A 25 -20.68 40.64 5.14
N LYS A 26 -20.89 41.57 6.08
CA LYS A 26 -19.97 42.04 7.12
C LYS A 26 -19.78 40.91 8.14
N SER A 27 -18.55 40.65 8.57
CA SER A 27 -18.26 39.94 9.82
C SER A 27 -17.43 40.84 10.74
N ASN A 28 -17.91 40.99 11.97
CA ASN A 28 -17.33 41.80 13.03
C ASN A 28 -16.12 41.08 13.64
N ILE A 29 -15.00 41.80 13.74
CA ILE A 29 -13.79 41.39 14.45
C ILE A 29 -13.88 41.91 15.89
N SER A 30 -13.88 40.99 16.86
CA SER A 30 -13.62 41.30 18.27
C SER A 30 -12.11 41.26 18.51
N LYS A 31 -11.56 42.38 18.98
CA LYS A 31 -10.19 42.51 19.50
C LYS A 31 -10.20 42.13 20.97
N ASN A 32 -9.25 41.30 21.39
CA ASN A 32 -8.86 41.26 22.80
C ASN A 32 -7.32 41.21 22.90
N THR A 33 -6.78 42.31 23.39
CA THR A 33 -5.41 42.50 23.88
C THR A 33 -5.32 42.00 25.31
N ASN A 34 -4.24 41.30 25.67
CA ASN A 34 -3.65 41.42 27.00
C ASN A 34 -2.19 40.94 27.01
N SER A 35 -1.45 41.55 27.93
CA SER A 35 -0.01 41.80 27.92
C SER A 35 0.76 40.82 28.82
N THR A 36 2.03 40.59 28.45
CA THR A 36 3.25 40.53 29.29
C THR A 36 3.18 40.04 30.74
N ALA A 37 3.96 38.99 31.05
CA ALA A 37 4.74 38.91 32.29
C ALA A 37 5.92 37.93 32.15
N ASN A 38 7.10 38.42 32.52
CA ASN A 38 8.35 37.71 32.68
C ASN A 38 8.29 36.65 33.78
N HIS A 39 9.04 35.55 33.63
CA HIS A 39 9.82 35.02 34.76
C HIS A 39 11.08 34.30 34.29
N GLN A 40 12.17 34.77 34.88
CA GLN A 40 13.55 34.33 34.79
C GLN A 40 13.83 33.48 36.04
N ILE A 41 14.35 32.25 35.89
CA ILE A 41 15.03 31.53 36.99
C ILE A 41 16.28 30.85 36.42
N ASN A 42 17.41 31.22 37.03
CA ASN A 42 18.75 30.71 36.83
C ASN A 42 19.05 29.58 37.83
N SER A 43 19.84 28.60 37.37
CA SER A 43 20.90 27.88 38.12
C SER A 43 20.47 26.96 39.28
N HIS A 44 21.16 25.89 39.71
CA HIS A 44 22.56 25.45 39.66
C HIS A 44 22.63 23.99 40.19
N LEU A 45 23.63 23.20 39.75
CA LEU A 45 24.39 22.11 40.47
C LEU A 45 23.56 20.90 41.02
N GLU A 46 24.01 19.65 41.13
CA GLU A 46 25.32 18.99 41.02
C GLU A 46 25.12 17.46 40.97
N ASN A 47 26.08 16.77 40.35
CA ASN A 47 26.65 15.46 40.68
C ASN A 47 25.78 14.34 41.30
N ASN A 48 25.74 13.19 40.63
CA ASN A 48 26.14 11.94 41.28
C ASN A 48 26.72 10.92 40.30
N HIS A 49 27.89 10.42 40.69
CA HIS A 49 28.71 9.42 40.02
C HIS A 49 28.20 7.99 40.27
N ALA A 50 28.55 7.13 39.32
CA ALA A 50 28.90 5.71 39.47
C ALA A 50 27.80 4.69 39.79
N ALA A 51 27.51 3.83 38.81
CA ALA A 51 27.51 2.38 39.03
C ALA A 51 27.90 1.67 37.72
N ILE A 52 29.09 1.09 37.74
CA ILE A 52 29.62 0.15 36.76
C ILE A 52 28.81 -1.14 36.88
N SER A 53 28.23 -1.63 35.80
CA SER A 53 27.82 -3.03 35.69
C SER A 53 28.15 -3.55 34.30
N THR A 54 29.22 -4.33 34.26
CA THR A 54 29.60 -5.25 33.19
C THR A 54 28.47 -6.24 32.92
N ASN A 55 28.09 -6.44 31.66
CA ASN A 55 27.62 -7.73 31.17
C ASN A 55 27.82 -7.86 29.66
N GLU A 56 28.88 -8.61 29.35
CA GLU A 56 29.07 -9.56 28.27
C GLU A 56 28.33 -9.37 26.93
N ARG A 57 29.17 -9.11 25.92
CA ARG A 57 28.89 -9.22 24.49
C ARG A 57 28.68 -10.68 24.10
N TYR A 58 27.58 -10.98 23.42
CA TYR A 58 27.48 -12.12 22.49
C TYR A 58 27.53 -11.61 21.04
N PRO A 59 28.10 -12.39 20.10
CA PRO A 59 28.55 -11.89 18.81
C PRO A 59 27.40 -11.71 17.81
N THR A 60 27.36 -10.53 17.19
CA THR A 60 26.57 -10.21 16.01
C THR A 60 27.12 -10.95 14.79
N ASN A 61 26.40 -11.95 14.30
CA ASN A 61 26.61 -12.47 12.95
C ASN A 61 26.04 -11.46 11.94
N THR A 62 26.96 -10.82 11.22
CA THR A 62 26.72 -10.04 10.01
C THR A 62 26.11 -10.92 8.92
N VAL A 63 24.82 -10.71 8.63
CA VAL A 63 24.18 -11.23 7.41
C VAL A 63 24.01 -10.06 6.44
N SER A 64 24.68 -10.18 5.31
CA SER A 64 24.61 -9.29 4.15
C SER A 64 23.19 -9.24 3.59
N ASN A 65 22.62 -8.03 3.55
CA ASN A 65 21.36 -7.74 2.85
C ASN A 65 21.60 -7.73 1.33
N THR A 66 21.13 -8.76 0.64
CA THR A 66 20.90 -8.75 -0.81
C THR A 66 19.41 -8.98 -1.08
N GLY A 67 18.87 -8.17 -1.99
CA GLY A 67 17.45 -7.92 -2.30
C GLY A 67 16.47 -9.10 -2.21
N HIS A 68 15.34 -8.82 -1.55
CA HIS A 68 14.12 -9.60 -1.65
C HIS A 68 13.32 -9.14 -2.87
N ASP A 69 13.50 -9.85 -4.00
CA ASP A 69 12.49 -9.90 -5.05
C ASP A 69 11.63 -11.16 -4.87
N SER A 70 10.33 -10.96 -5.07
CA SER A 70 9.28 -11.97 -5.01
C SER A 70 9.52 -13.09 -6.02
N GLN A 71 9.75 -14.30 -5.54
CA GLN A 71 9.63 -15.52 -6.35
C GLN A 71 8.73 -16.53 -5.63
N PHE A 72 7.42 -16.30 -5.72
CA PHE A 72 6.45 -17.39 -5.72
C PHE A 72 5.52 -17.12 -6.91
N ALA A 73 5.43 -18.12 -7.80
CA ALA A 73 4.68 -18.16 -9.06
C ALA A 73 5.38 -17.58 -10.32
N LYS A 74 6.23 -18.41 -10.96
CA LYS A 74 6.14 -18.81 -12.39
C LYS A 74 7.46 -19.47 -12.84
N SER A 75 7.48 -20.80 -12.91
CA SER A 75 8.26 -21.53 -13.91
C SER A 75 7.75 -22.98 -13.97
N ILE A 76 6.84 -23.22 -14.90
CA ILE A 76 6.60 -24.55 -15.48
C ILE A 76 7.19 -24.44 -16.88
N GLY A 77 8.30 -25.13 -17.13
CA GLY A 77 9.05 -25.06 -18.37
C GLY A 77 10.36 -25.84 -18.32
N ASN A 78 10.23 -27.16 -18.47
CA ASN A 78 11.21 -28.17 -18.88
C ASN A 78 12.71 -27.78 -18.92
N THR A 79 13.49 -28.45 -18.08
CA THR A 79 14.89 -28.75 -18.39
C THR A 79 15.23 -30.14 -17.86
N SER A 80 15.46 -31.06 -18.79
CA SER A 80 15.98 -32.40 -18.56
C SER A 80 17.48 -32.30 -18.33
N THR A 81 17.99 -32.78 -17.18
CA THR A 81 19.33 -33.38 -17.10
C THR A 81 19.44 -34.23 -15.83
N ASP A 82 19.94 -35.45 -16.02
CA ASP A 82 20.13 -36.50 -15.03
C ASP A 82 20.90 -36.06 -13.77
N MET A 83 20.35 -36.40 -12.59
CA MET A 83 21.06 -36.39 -11.32
C MET A 83 20.72 -37.63 -10.50
N ILE A 84 21.68 -38.56 -10.48
CA ILE A 84 22.08 -39.46 -9.41
C ILE A 84 21.02 -39.68 -8.30
N LEU A 85 20.25 -40.76 -8.46
CA LEU A 85 19.35 -41.30 -7.43
C LEU A 85 20.18 -41.82 -6.25
N SER A 86 20.29 -41.03 -5.18
CA SER A 86 20.47 -41.59 -3.85
C SER A 86 19.16 -42.27 -3.43
N PRO A 87 19.20 -43.42 -2.74
CA PRO A 87 17.98 -44.09 -2.31
C PRO A 87 17.29 -43.17 -1.30
N SER A 88 16.17 -42.59 -1.69
CA SER A 88 15.34 -41.80 -0.79
C SER A 88 14.93 -42.72 0.35
N THR A 89 15.43 -42.43 1.56
CA THR A 89 14.96 -43.08 2.77
C THR A 89 13.49 -42.69 2.91
N SER A 90 12.58 -43.51 2.36
CA SER A 90 11.15 -43.25 2.41
C SER A 90 10.77 -43.10 3.87
N CYS A 91 10.25 -41.94 4.27
CA CYS A 91 9.83 -41.72 5.64
C CYS A 91 8.77 -42.77 6.02
N LEU A 92 9.07 -43.56 7.05
CA LEU A 92 8.23 -44.69 7.49
C LEU A 92 6.78 -44.28 7.77
N PHE A 93 6.57 -43.03 8.20
CA PHE A 93 5.23 -42.49 8.42
C PHE A 93 4.38 -42.47 7.13
N PHE A 94 4.97 -42.07 6.00
CA PHE A 94 4.26 -42.01 4.71
C PHE A 94 4.20 -43.36 4.01
N SER A 95 5.20 -44.24 4.22
CA SER A 95 5.26 -45.54 3.56
C SER A 95 4.52 -46.66 4.31
N LYS A 96 4.32 -46.54 5.62
CA LYS A 96 3.63 -47.57 6.43
C LYS A 96 2.19 -47.22 6.79
N LEU A 97 1.85 -45.94 6.95
CA LEU A 97 0.47 -45.54 7.27
C LEU A 97 -0.24 -45.12 5.99
N PRO A 98 -1.45 -45.63 5.70
CA PRO A 98 -2.24 -45.14 4.58
C PRO A 98 -2.74 -43.71 4.85
N GLN A 99 -3.10 -42.97 3.79
CA GLN A 99 -3.49 -41.56 3.88
C GLN A 99 -4.64 -41.34 4.87
N GLU A 100 -5.59 -42.26 4.91
CA GLU A 100 -6.78 -42.21 5.76
C GLU A 100 -6.39 -42.23 7.25
N THR A 101 -5.47 -43.11 7.64
CA THR A 101 -4.96 -43.15 9.01
C THR A 101 -4.18 -41.88 9.35
N ARG A 102 -3.40 -41.34 8.41
CA ARG A 102 -2.71 -40.06 8.60
C ARG A 102 -3.71 -38.91 8.79
N ASN A 103 -4.78 -38.89 8.00
CA ASN A 103 -5.85 -37.90 8.12
C ASN A 103 -6.52 -37.96 9.50
N MET A 104 -6.84 -39.16 9.99
CA MET A 104 -7.38 -39.32 11.35
C MET A 104 -6.43 -38.80 12.43
N ILE A 105 -5.12 -39.05 12.29
CA ILE A 105 -4.11 -38.51 13.20
C ILE A 105 -4.13 -36.98 13.15
N TYR A 106 -4.11 -36.38 11.95
CA TYR A 106 -4.17 -34.93 11.81
C TYR A 106 -5.46 -34.35 12.36
N GLU A 107 -6.61 -35.00 12.17
CA GLU A 107 -7.89 -34.54 12.75
C GLU A 107 -7.83 -34.47 14.27
N LEU A 108 -7.30 -35.50 14.93
CA LEU A 108 -7.11 -35.51 16.38
C LEU A 108 -6.17 -34.40 16.88
N LEU A 109 -5.17 -34.02 16.07
CA LEU A 109 -4.15 -33.02 16.46
C LEU A 109 -4.53 -31.58 16.09
N LEU A 110 -5.35 -31.39 15.07
CA LEU A 110 -5.55 -30.10 14.39
C LEU A 110 -7.01 -29.62 14.39
N VAL A 111 -7.99 -30.47 14.71
CA VAL A 111 -9.40 -30.08 14.73
C VAL A 111 -9.86 -29.79 16.15
N ASN A 112 -10.20 -28.53 16.41
CA ASN A 112 -10.82 -28.13 17.66
C ASN A 112 -11.88 -27.04 17.43
N PRO A 113 -13.16 -27.29 17.81
CA PRO A 113 -14.25 -26.33 17.71
C PRO A 113 -14.00 -24.99 18.42
N ILE A 114 -13.05 -24.92 19.37
CA ILE A 114 -12.68 -23.69 20.05
C ILE A 114 -12.23 -22.60 19.07
N LEU A 115 -11.61 -22.96 17.94
CA LEU A 115 -11.15 -22.02 16.92
C LEU A 115 -12.30 -21.19 16.32
N GLY A 116 -13.55 -21.66 16.43
CA GLY A 116 -14.75 -20.99 15.96
C GLY A 116 -15.49 -20.17 17.02
N LYS A 117 -14.88 -19.95 18.20
CA LYS A 117 -15.48 -19.26 19.35
C LYS A 117 -14.72 -17.97 19.70
N SER A 118 -15.39 -17.01 20.33
CA SER A 118 -14.82 -15.72 20.79
C SER A 118 -13.64 -15.90 21.75
N CYS A 119 -13.71 -16.91 22.64
CA CYS A 119 -12.64 -17.21 23.60
C CYS A 119 -11.30 -17.58 22.92
N SER A 120 -11.33 -17.91 21.63
CA SER A 120 -10.11 -18.15 20.86
C SER A 120 -9.32 -16.89 20.56
N VAL A 121 -9.91 -15.71 20.70
CA VAL A 121 -9.25 -14.42 20.46
C VAL A 121 -9.18 -13.52 21.68
N ALA A 122 -9.66 -13.98 22.83
CA ALA A 122 -9.67 -13.23 24.09
C ALA A 122 -8.26 -12.66 24.38
N ASP A 123 -8.21 -11.34 24.56
CA ASP A 123 -6.97 -10.59 24.74
C ASP A 123 -6.36 -10.97 26.10
N ARG A 124 -5.08 -11.38 26.11
CA ARG A 124 -4.34 -11.63 27.36
C ARG A 124 -4.13 -10.37 28.20
N THR A 125 -4.37 -9.20 27.62
CA THR A 125 -4.16 -7.89 28.24
C THR A 125 -5.43 -7.24 28.76
N SER A 126 -6.62 -7.83 28.54
CA SER A 126 -7.73 -7.51 29.43
C SER A 126 -7.32 -8.03 30.80
N LEU A 127 -6.96 -7.10 31.71
CA LEU A 127 -6.91 -7.39 33.13
C LEU A 127 -8.10 -8.30 33.43
N ALA A 128 -7.83 -9.45 34.06
CA ALA A 128 -8.91 -10.26 34.60
C ALA A 128 -9.91 -9.33 35.29
N ARG A 129 -11.20 -9.51 34.96
CA ARG A 129 -12.34 -8.91 35.67
C ARG A 129 -11.97 -8.82 37.16
N SER A 130 -11.70 -7.59 37.64
CA SER A 130 -11.11 -7.27 38.95
C SER A 130 -9.76 -7.97 39.26
N PRO A 131 -8.66 -7.22 39.50
CA PRO A 131 -7.48 -7.81 40.10
C PRO A 131 -7.85 -8.19 41.54
N THR A 132 -8.04 -9.47 41.82
CA THR A 132 -7.68 -9.94 43.16
C THR A 132 -6.18 -9.71 43.26
N SER A 133 -5.78 -8.86 44.19
CA SER A 133 -4.45 -8.23 44.26
C SER A 133 -3.26 -9.19 44.35
N ASN A 134 -3.47 -10.51 44.35
CA ASN A 134 -2.44 -11.53 44.49
C ASN A 134 -2.70 -12.81 43.67
N GLY A 135 -3.49 -12.75 42.59
CA GLY A 135 -3.77 -13.92 41.75
C GLY A 135 -2.67 -14.22 40.71
N PRO A 136 -2.27 -15.49 40.50
CA PRO A 136 -1.30 -15.84 39.46
C PRO A 136 -1.83 -15.49 38.07
N SER A 137 -0.94 -14.98 37.21
CA SER A 137 -1.22 -14.69 35.79
C SER A 137 -1.93 -15.88 35.14
N GLN A 138 -3.08 -15.65 34.48
CA GLN A 138 -3.82 -16.73 33.83
C GLN A 138 -2.93 -17.50 32.82
N PRO A 139 -3.01 -18.84 32.79
CA PRO A 139 -2.22 -19.64 31.87
C PRO A 139 -2.54 -19.30 30.40
N PRO A 140 -1.62 -19.54 29.46
CA PRO A 140 -1.90 -19.43 28.03
C PRO A 140 -3.18 -20.19 27.68
N LEU A 141 -4.14 -19.56 26.96
CA LEU A 141 -5.17 -20.34 26.26
C LEU A 141 -4.44 -21.32 25.33
N LYS A 142 -4.41 -22.59 25.74
CA LYS A 142 -3.99 -23.72 24.93
C LYS A 142 -5.27 -24.23 24.27
N TYR A 143 -5.30 -24.26 22.95
CA TYR A 143 -6.39 -24.91 22.22
C TYR A 143 -6.26 -26.43 22.26
N GLU A 144 -5.29 -26.98 23.00
CA GLU A 144 -4.95 -28.41 22.97
C GLU A 144 -4.70 -28.91 21.54
N LEU A 145 -4.22 -28.02 20.68
CA LEU A 145 -3.81 -28.30 19.31
C LEU A 145 -2.30 -28.43 19.25
N GLU A 146 -1.82 -29.28 18.34
CA GLU A 146 -0.40 -29.49 18.08
C GLU A 146 -0.01 -29.02 16.66
N PRO A 147 -0.11 -27.70 16.35
CA PRO A 147 0.21 -27.16 15.02
C PRO A 147 1.68 -27.32 14.63
N GLN A 148 2.56 -27.71 15.56
CA GLN A 148 3.97 -28.01 15.35
C GLN A 148 4.14 -29.14 14.31
N VAL A 149 3.16 -30.04 14.17
CA VAL A 149 3.14 -31.09 13.14
C VAL A 149 3.28 -30.51 11.72
N LEU A 150 2.72 -29.31 11.48
CA LEU A 150 2.82 -28.61 10.19
C LEU A 150 4.24 -28.19 9.84
N ARG A 151 5.16 -28.16 10.81
CA ARG A 151 6.55 -27.73 10.62
C ARG A 151 7.53 -28.88 10.43
N VAL A 152 7.08 -30.13 10.55
CA VAL A 152 7.95 -31.31 10.51
C VAL A 152 8.54 -31.52 9.12
N CYS A 153 7.70 -31.57 8.08
CA CYS A 153 8.15 -31.65 6.69
C CYS A 153 7.10 -31.12 5.71
N ARG A 154 7.51 -30.88 4.46
CA ARG A 154 6.63 -30.35 3.41
C ARG A 154 5.44 -31.26 3.10
N ALA A 155 5.62 -32.58 3.11
CA ALA A 155 4.53 -33.53 2.85
C ALA A 155 3.45 -33.48 3.96
N MET A 156 3.88 -33.46 5.23
CA MET A 156 2.95 -33.31 6.36
C MET A 156 2.23 -31.96 6.30
N TYR A 157 2.96 -30.89 5.97
CA TYR A 157 2.36 -29.57 5.80
C TYR A 157 1.23 -29.58 4.76
N LEU A 158 1.44 -30.20 3.59
CA LEU A 158 0.43 -30.26 2.53
C LEU A 158 -0.82 -31.02 3.00
N GLU A 159 -0.67 -32.27 3.46
CA GLU A 159 -1.80 -33.10 3.91
C GLU A 159 -2.54 -32.49 5.11
N ALA A 160 -1.81 -32.05 6.12
CA ALA A 160 -2.39 -31.63 7.39
C ALA A 160 -2.92 -30.18 7.35
N SER A 161 -2.40 -29.32 6.46
CA SER A 161 -2.94 -27.95 6.34
C SER A 161 -4.36 -27.93 5.81
N ASP A 162 -4.70 -28.85 4.90
CA ASP A 162 -6.06 -28.96 4.36
C ASP A 162 -7.04 -29.39 5.46
N ILE A 163 -6.62 -30.27 6.38
CA ILE A 163 -7.44 -30.67 7.53
C ILE A 163 -7.58 -29.52 8.53
N LEU A 164 -6.48 -28.84 8.90
CA LEU A 164 -6.58 -27.71 9.84
C LEU A 164 -7.53 -26.63 9.32
N TYR A 165 -7.37 -26.20 8.06
CA TYR A 165 -8.11 -25.05 7.53
C TYR A 165 -9.45 -25.41 6.87
N GLY A 166 -9.62 -26.65 6.43
CA GLY A 166 -10.87 -27.16 5.85
C GLY A 166 -11.82 -27.75 6.90
N SER A 167 -11.30 -28.47 7.89
CA SER A 167 -12.12 -29.19 8.89
C SER A 167 -12.55 -28.32 10.09
N ASN A 168 -11.89 -27.18 10.33
CA ASN A 168 -12.30 -26.25 11.39
C ASN A 168 -13.13 -25.08 10.87
N THR A 169 -13.98 -24.54 11.74
CA THR A 169 -14.53 -23.19 11.60
C THR A 169 -13.64 -22.21 12.35
N PHE A 170 -13.21 -21.14 11.71
CA PHE A 170 -12.42 -20.08 12.35
C PHE A 170 -13.28 -18.88 12.71
N TYR A 171 -13.03 -18.35 13.90
CA TYR A 171 -13.60 -17.10 14.38
C TYR A 171 -12.79 -15.91 13.87
N ILE A 172 -13.50 -14.86 13.48
CA ILE A 172 -12.92 -13.53 13.28
C ILE A 172 -13.87 -12.46 13.80
N ALA A 173 -13.35 -11.58 14.66
CA ALA A 173 -14.00 -10.32 14.99
C ALA A 173 -13.39 -9.21 14.14
N CYS A 174 -14.20 -8.66 13.24
CA CYS A 174 -13.86 -7.59 12.31
C CYS A 174 -13.85 -6.21 13.00
N CYS A 175 -13.12 -6.13 14.11
CA CYS A 175 -12.89 -4.93 14.90
C CYS A 175 -11.39 -4.66 14.93
N ARG A 176 -11.00 -3.40 14.69
CA ARG A 176 -9.63 -2.93 14.83
C ARG A 176 -9.61 -1.65 15.67
N TYR A 177 -8.50 -1.42 16.35
CA TYR A 177 -8.26 -0.17 17.05
C TYR A 177 -7.62 0.85 16.10
N ASP A 178 -8.17 2.05 16.06
CA ASP A 178 -7.58 3.22 15.43
C ASP A 178 -7.12 4.22 16.50
N TYR A 179 -6.21 5.11 16.12
CA TYR A 179 -5.54 5.99 17.06
C TYR A 179 -6.00 7.42 16.88
N SER A 180 -6.36 8.07 17.99
CA SER A 180 -6.45 9.53 18.05
C SER A 180 -5.13 10.16 17.60
N THR A 181 -5.20 11.32 16.94
CA THR A 181 -4.07 12.05 16.35
C THR A 181 -2.92 12.36 17.30
N ASP A 182 -3.22 12.41 18.60
CA ASP A 182 -2.31 13.02 19.59
C ASP A 182 -1.47 11.98 20.36
N CYS A 183 -1.63 10.69 20.06
CA CYS A 183 -0.92 9.62 20.77
C CYS A 183 0.28 9.04 20.02
N ARG A 184 1.34 8.74 20.80
CA ARG A 184 2.45 7.90 20.35
C ARG A 184 1.98 6.45 20.33
N PRO A 185 1.97 5.77 19.18
CA PRO A 185 1.48 4.40 19.12
C PRO A 185 2.44 3.47 19.87
N SER A 186 1.95 2.84 20.94
CA SER A 186 2.71 1.80 21.63
C SER A 186 2.87 0.55 20.75
N ARG A 187 3.90 -0.26 21.01
CA ARG A 187 4.11 -1.53 20.29
C ARG A 187 2.94 -2.50 20.46
N SER A 188 2.35 -2.55 21.67
CA SER A 188 1.17 -3.37 21.97
C SER A 188 -0.07 -2.89 21.21
N SER A 189 -0.27 -1.57 21.12
CA SER A 189 -1.40 -1.00 20.40
C SER A 189 -1.32 -1.31 18.89
N PHE A 190 -0.14 -1.44 18.30
CA PHE A 190 -0.03 -1.67 16.84
C PHE A 190 -0.51 -3.05 16.42
N ASN A 191 -0.26 -4.04 17.27
CA ASN A 191 -0.79 -5.40 17.10
C ASN A 191 -2.32 -5.42 17.25
N ARG A 192 -2.92 -4.44 17.96
CA ARG A 192 -4.38 -4.28 18.08
C ARG A 192 -5.06 -3.65 16.86
N ALA A 193 -4.31 -3.13 15.90
CA ALA A 193 -4.91 -2.55 14.68
C ALA A 193 -5.25 -3.61 13.60
N MET A 194 -5.28 -4.90 13.97
CA MET A 194 -5.66 -6.04 13.11
C MET A 194 -6.96 -6.67 13.61
N GLU A 195 -7.72 -7.27 12.71
CA GLU A 195 -8.87 -8.08 13.08
C GLU A 195 -8.45 -9.26 13.96
N MET A 196 -9.26 -9.54 14.97
CA MET A 196 -8.97 -10.57 15.97
C MET A 196 -9.39 -11.94 15.43
N THR A 197 -8.44 -12.82 15.22
CA THR A 197 -8.67 -14.22 14.81
C THR A 197 -7.57 -15.12 15.42
N PRO A 198 -7.82 -16.43 15.66
CA PRO A 198 -6.79 -17.33 16.19
C PRO A 198 -5.50 -17.34 15.38
N ILE A 199 -5.60 -17.06 14.08
CA ILE A 199 -4.47 -16.97 13.15
C ILE A 199 -3.56 -15.78 13.50
N THR A 200 -4.13 -14.66 13.94
CA THR A 200 -3.42 -13.39 14.14
C THR A 200 -3.05 -13.14 15.58
N ARG A 201 -3.46 -14.02 16.50
CA ARG A 201 -3.25 -13.89 17.96
C ARG A 201 -1.79 -13.70 18.38
N HIS A 202 -0.87 -14.39 17.72
CA HIS A 202 0.57 -14.30 18.00
C HIS A 202 1.32 -13.48 16.95
N TYR A 203 0.58 -12.77 16.10
CA TYR A 203 1.14 -12.03 14.99
C TYR A 203 1.81 -10.74 15.47
N ASN A 204 3.12 -10.62 15.23
CA ASN A 204 3.87 -9.40 15.51
C ASN A 204 4.10 -8.66 14.19
N ARG A 205 3.39 -7.54 14.00
CA ARG A 205 3.46 -6.78 12.73
C ARG A 205 4.85 -6.22 12.40
N LEU A 206 5.77 -6.24 13.36
CA LEU A 206 7.13 -5.70 13.20
C LEU A 206 8.13 -6.70 12.59
N GLY A 207 7.82 -8.00 12.56
CA GLY A 207 8.78 -9.04 12.16
C GLY A 207 8.84 -9.33 10.65
N HIS A 208 7.75 -9.09 9.91
CA HIS A 208 7.58 -9.67 8.57
C HIS A 208 6.99 -8.74 7.50
N GLY A 209 6.79 -7.45 7.78
CA GLY A 209 6.27 -6.48 6.80
C GLY A 209 4.83 -6.73 6.31
N GLN A 210 4.11 -7.69 6.90
CA GLN A 210 2.70 -7.96 6.61
C GLN A 210 1.87 -7.10 7.57
N LEU A 211 1.23 -6.08 6.99
CA LEU A 211 0.55 -5.03 7.77
C LEU A 211 -0.94 -5.34 7.95
N PHE A 212 -1.45 -6.31 7.19
CA PHE A 212 -2.88 -6.58 7.10
C PHE A 212 -3.21 -8.07 7.06
N LEU A 213 -4.48 -8.39 7.29
CA LEU A 213 -4.97 -9.77 7.29
C LEU A 213 -4.75 -10.52 5.98
N PHE A 214 -4.93 -9.85 4.85
CA PHE A 214 -4.74 -10.45 3.52
C PHE A 214 -3.29 -10.77 3.17
N ASP A 215 -2.32 -10.23 3.92
CA ASP A 215 -0.91 -10.59 3.75
C ASP A 215 -0.61 -11.96 4.43
N HIS A 216 -1.54 -12.50 5.22
CA HIS A 216 -1.34 -13.74 5.96
C HIS A 216 -1.78 -14.97 5.15
N PRO A 217 -0.86 -15.85 4.70
CA PRO A 217 -1.16 -16.92 3.74
C PRO A 217 -2.15 -17.97 4.27
N ALA A 218 -2.21 -18.15 5.59
CA ALA A 218 -3.18 -19.08 6.19
C ALA A 218 -4.64 -18.64 6.04
N VAL A 219 -4.91 -17.33 5.92
CA VAL A 219 -6.29 -16.82 5.85
C VAL A 219 -6.98 -17.33 4.58
N VAL A 220 -6.24 -17.40 3.47
CA VAL A 220 -6.74 -17.87 2.17
C VAL A 220 -7.10 -19.36 2.16
N LYS A 221 -6.53 -20.13 3.10
CA LYS A 221 -6.77 -21.59 3.21
C LYS A 221 -8.04 -21.94 3.97
N VAL A 222 -8.55 -21.03 4.78
CA VAL A 222 -9.70 -21.30 5.66
C VAL A 222 -10.98 -21.39 4.83
N GLN A 223 -11.66 -22.53 4.93
CA GLN A 223 -12.89 -22.78 4.20
C GLN A 223 -14.14 -22.36 4.96
N ARG A 224 -14.11 -22.30 6.30
CA ARG A 224 -15.28 -21.97 7.12
C ARG A 224 -14.98 -20.84 8.10
N TRP A 225 -15.70 -19.74 7.94
CA TRP A 225 -15.57 -18.58 8.81
C TRP A 225 -16.86 -18.29 9.57
N LYS A 226 -16.71 -18.05 10.87
CA LYS A 226 -17.69 -17.34 11.69
C LYS A 226 -17.19 -15.90 11.87
N VAL A 227 -17.90 -14.97 11.26
CA VAL A 227 -17.52 -13.56 11.17
C VAL A 227 -18.41 -12.75 12.10
N ILE A 228 -17.80 -12.08 13.07
CA ILE A 228 -18.49 -11.18 14.00
C ILE A 228 -18.17 -9.75 13.64
N PHE A 229 -19.22 -8.93 13.50
CA PHE A 229 -19.05 -7.49 13.38
C PHE A 229 -20.27 -6.73 13.94
N SER A 230 -20.09 -5.44 14.20
CA SER A 230 -21.11 -4.57 14.80
C SER A 230 -21.24 -3.26 14.05
N SER A 231 -22.45 -2.71 13.99
CA SER A 231 -22.70 -1.36 13.45
C SER A 231 -22.35 -0.25 14.44
N PHE A 232 -21.99 -0.61 15.68
CA PHE A 232 -21.64 0.33 16.73
C PHE A 232 -20.44 1.21 16.34
N MET A 233 -20.64 2.53 16.39
CA MET A 233 -19.56 3.50 16.24
C MET A 233 -19.15 3.99 17.62
N ASP A 234 -17.92 3.70 17.99
CA ASP A 234 -17.33 4.14 19.24
C ASP A 234 -16.97 5.63 19.13
N SER A 235 -17.96 6.50 19.35
CA SER A 235 -17.82 7.96 19.22
C SER A 235 -17.18 8.61 20.44
N TYR A 236 -17.14 7.90 21.58
CA TYR A 236 -16.60 8.41 22.83
C TYR A 236 -15.30 7.71 23.20
N SER A 237 -14.25 8.50 23.45
CA SER A 237 -13.04 8.06 24.13
C SER A 237 -13.40 7.68 25.57
N MET A 238 -13.95 6.49 25.79
CA MET A 238 -14.25 5.97 27.12
C MET A 238 -12.94 5.96 27.94
N GLY A 239 -12.82 6.90 28.87
CA GLY A 239 -11.82 6.89 29.94
C GLY A 239 -10.36 6.91 29.49
N GLY A 240 -9.83 8.09 29.16
CA GLY A 240 -8.37 8.36 29.12
C GLY A 240 -7.55 7.62 28.04
N GLY A 241 -8.14 6.66 27.33
CA GLY A 241 -7.55 5.95 26.21
C GLY A 241 -7.93 6.58 24.88
N HIS A 242 -6.93 6.97 24.11
CA HIS A 242 -7.06 7.61 22.79
C HIS A 242 -7.31 6.61 21.64
N GLU A 243 -7.89 5.44 21.92
CA GLU A 243 -8.10 4.37 20.94
C GLU A 243 -9.58 4.32 20.55
N THR A 244 -9.90 4.43 19.26
CA THR A 244 -11.27 4.28 18.73
C THR A 244 -11.44 2.92 18.09
N ARG A 245 -12.54 2.23 18.39
CA ARG A 245 -12.84 0.94 17.75
C ARG A 245 -13.51 1.17 16.40
N ILE A 246 -12.95 0.57 15.35
CA ILE A 246 -13.51 0.59 14.00
C ILE A 246 -13.94 -0.83 13.66
N TRP A 247 -15.24 -0.98 13.43
CA TRP A 247 -15.83 -2.22 12.92
C TRP A 247 -15.90 -2.15 11.39
N SER A 248 -15.24 -3.08 10.71
CA SER A 248 -15.26 -3.15 9.25
C SER A 248 -14.86 -4.54 8.77
N ILE A 249 -15.67 -5.10 7.87
CA ILE A 249 -15.39 -6.37 7.20
C ILE A 249 -14.50 -6.22 5.96
N GLU A 250 -14.04 -5.00 5.65
CA GLU A 250 -13.29 -4.66 4.44
C GLU A 250 -12.03 -5.50 4.25
N ASN A 251 -11.11 -5.48 5.24
CA ASN A 251 -9.84 -6.21 5.17
C ASN A 251 -10.08 -7.72 5.12
N PHE A 252 -11.09 -8.20 5.84
CA PHE A 252 -11.50 -9.61 5.81
C PHE A 252 -11.96 -10.03 4.43
N CYS A 253 -12.90 -9.29 3.83
CA CYS A 253 -13.39 -9.59 2.48
C CYS A 253 -12.24 -9.59 1.48
N GLN A 254 -11.35 -8.59 1.54
CA GLN A 254 -10.17 -8.52 0.68
C GLN A 254 -9.26 -9.75 0.84
N ALA A 255 -9.05 -10.24 2.07
CA ALA A 255 -8.21 -11.39 2.35
C ALA A 255 -8.77 -12.69 1.76
N ILE A 256 -10.08 -12.86 1.78
CA ILE A 256 -10.72 -14.09 1.31
C ILE A 256 -11.14 -14.04 -0.17
N THR A 257 -10.90 -12.95 -0.90
CA THR A 257 -11.21 -12.86 -2.35
C THR A 257 -10.55 -13.95 -3.19
N GLN A 258 -9.40 -14.46 -2.75
CA GLN A 258 -8.64 -15.51 -3.44
C GLN A 258 -8.96 -16.92 -2.93
N SER A 259 -9.82 -17.05 -1.92
CA SER A 259 -10.09 -18.32 -1.26
C SER A 259 -11.15 -19.10 -2.04
N PRO A 260 -10.84 -20.31 -2.53
CA PRO A 260 -11.85 -21.13 -3.18
C PRO A 260 -12.79 -21.74 -2.11
N PHE A 261 -14.08 -21.83 -2.43
CA PHE A 261 -15.08 -22.60 -1.67
C PHE A 261 -15.34 -22.16 -0.22
N VAL A 262 -15.33 -20.85 0.06
CA VAL A 262 -15.56 -20.34 1.41
C VAL A 262 -17.03 -20.41 1.84
N SER A 263 -17.28 -20.86 3.06
CA SER A 263 -18.56 -20.78 3.77
C SER A 263 -18.48 -19.70 4.85
N LEU A 264 -19.43 -18.76 4.80
CA LEU A 264 -19.51 -17.60 5.68
C LEU A 264 -20.77 -17.65 6.55
N GLU A 265 -20.55 -17.62 7.85
CA GLU A 265 -21.58 -17.36 8.85
C GLU A 265 -21.31 -15.97 9.45
N ILE A 266 -22.13 -14.99 9.08
CA ILE A 266 -22.03 -13.61 9.52
C ILE A 266 -22.98 -13.40 10.69
N ALA A 267 -22.41 -13.20 11.88
CA ALA A 267 -23.14 -12.89 13.10
C ALA A 267 -22.99 -11.41 13.44
N LEU A 268 -24.13 -10.73 13.50
CA LEU A 268 -24.24 -9.29 13.66
C LEU A 268 -24.57 -8.95 15.12
N ALA A 269 -23.80 -8.09 15.76
CA ALA A 269 -24.13 -7.63 17.10
C ALA A 269 -25.42 -6.77 17.07
N PRO A 270 -26.51 -7.15 17.76
CA PRO A 270 -27.73 -6.34 17.82
C PRO A 270 -27.49 -4.93 18.37
N ILE A 271 -28.27 -3.96 17.90
CA ILE A 271 -28.26 -2.60 18.43
C ILE A 271 -28.83 -2.61 19.85
N GLY A 272 -28.16 -1.89 20.76
CA GLY A 272 -28.61 -1.72 22.13
C GLY A 272 -27.86 -2.60 23.14
N LEU A 273 -26.97 -3.47 22.67
CA LEU A 273 -26.07 -4.24 23.54
C LEU A 273 -25.11 -3.36 24.35
N GLU A 274 -24.88 -2.13 23.90
CA GLU A 274 -24.01 -1.14 24.51
C GLU A 274 -24.72 -0.31 25.60
N LYS A 275 -26.07 -0.39 25.65
CA LYS A 275 -26.86 0.31 26.65
C LYS A 275 -26.75 -0.42 27.97
N SER A 276 -26.40 0.31 29.03
CA SER A 276 -26.47 -0.20 30.38
C SER A 276 -27.24 0.78 31.27
N GLU A 277 -28.24 0.27 31.99
CA GLU A 277 -29.13 1.09 32.82
C GLU A 277 -28.40 1.78 33.98
N GLU A 278 -27.29 1.20 34.46
CA GLU A 278 -26.56 1.70 35.63
C GLU A 278 -25.36 2.60 35.28
N SER A 279 -24.90 2.59 34.03
CA SER A 279 -23.77 3.45 33.62
C SER A 279 -24.24 4.89 33.42
N GLN A 280 -24.32 5.66 34.51
CA GLN A 280 -24.52 7.12 34.47
C GLN A 280 -23.48 7.84 33.59
N TRP A 281 -22.34 7.21 33.33
CA TRP A 281 -21.23 7.69 32.50
C TRP A 281 -21.45 7.59 30.99
N VAL A 282 -22.43 6.80 30.52
CA VAL A 282 -22.72 6.60 29.09
C VAL A 282 -24.15 7.05 28.80
N ARG A 283 -24.44 8.32 29.14
CA ARG A 283 -25.72 8.96 28.83
C ARG A 283 -25.69 9.66 27.46
N GLY A 284 -24.89 9.14 26.53
CA GLY A 284 -24.65 9.71 25.21
C GLY A 284 -25.43 9.00 24.11
N ASP A 285 -25.82 9.74 23.08
CA ASP A 285 -26.40 9.19 21.86
C ASP A 285 -25.36 8.28 21.18
N PHE A 286 -25.66 6.99 21.10
CA PHE A 286 -24.85 6.04 20.34
C PHE A 286 -25.13 6.23 18.84
N THR A 287 -24.06 6.34 18.06
CA THR A 287 -24.17 6.36 16.60
C THR A 287 -23.92 4.98 16.03
N TYR A 288 -24.68 4.62 15.00
CA TYR A 288 -24.56 3.35 14.32
C TYR A 288 -24.40 3.59 12.83
N HIS A 289 -23.56 2.77 12.18
CA HIS A 289 -23.47 2.74 10.74
C HIS A 289 -24.73 2.16 10.10
N GLN A 290 -25.04 2.62 8.88
CA GLN A 290 -26.06 1.99 8.05
C GLN A 290 -25.59 0.61 7.60
N MET A 291 -26.45 -0.39 7.74
CA MET A 291 -26.12 -1.79 7.42
C MET A 291 -25.73 -1.98 5.96
N ASP A 292 -26.41 -1.27 5.06
CA ASP A 292 -26.16 -1.35 3.62
C ASP A 292 -24.71 -0.99 3.30
N ASP A 293 -24.19 0.10 3.90
CA ASP A 293 -22.82 0.57 3.69
C ASP A 293 -21.78 -0.41 4.25
N MET A 294 -22.05 -1.00 5.42
CA MET A 294 -21.14 -1.94 6.07
C MET A 294 -20.96 -3.26 5.31
N LEU A 295 -22.01 -3.67 4.59
CA LEU A 295 -22.04 -4.93 3.84
C LEU A 295 -21.54 -4.77 2.40
N ILE A 296 -21.31 -3.55 1.91
CA ILE A 296 -20.76 -3.28 0.56
C ILE A 296 -19.53 -4.14 0.25
N PRO A 297 -18.55 -4.33 1.16
CA PRO A 297 -17.37 -5.13 0.86
C PRO A 297 -17.67 -6.57 0.48
N LEU A 298 -18.78 -7.18 0.93
CA LEU A 298 -19.16 -8.53 0.50
C LEU A 298 -19.35 -8.64 -1.00
N ARG A 299 -19.72 -7.54 -1.69
CA ARG A 299 -19.89 -7.52 -3.15
C ARG A 299 -18.61 -7.84 -3.93
N MET A 300 -17.44 -7.86 -3.29
CA MET A 300 -16.17 -8.26 -3.91
C MET A 300 -15.92 -9.78 -3.89
N LEU A 301 -16.72 -10.57 -3.16
CA LEU A 301 -16.52 -12.01 -3.02
C LEU A 301 -17.23 -12.80 -4.14
N ARG A 302 -16.65 -13.92 -4.59
CA ARG A 302 -17.27 -14.85 -5.55
C ARG A 302 -17.00 -16.29 -5.15
N GLY A 303 -17.86 -17.20 -5.61
CA GLY A 303 -17.72 -18.63 -5.32
C GLY A 303 -17.87 -19.00 -3.84
N VAL A 304 -18.56 -18.17 -3.05
CA VAL A 304 -18.93 -18.50 -1.67
C VAL A 304 -19.92 -19.66 -1.69
N THR A 305 -19.64 -20.75 -0.97
CA THR A 305 -20.47 -21.97 -0.96
C THR A 305 -21.70 -21.83 -0.09
N LYS A 306 -21.60 -21.05 0.99
CA LYS A 306 -22.69 -20.78 1.92
C LYS A 306 -22.54 -19.36 2.48
N LEU A 307 -23.63 -18.60 2.48
CA LEU A 307 -23.70 -17.29 3.13
C LEU A 307 -24.94 -17.24 4.04
N GLN A 308 -24.70 -17.07 5.34
CA GLN A 308 -25.74 -16.98 6.36
C GLN A 308 -25.58 -15.71 7.19
N PHE A 309 -26.70 -15.02 7.44
CA PHE A 309 -26.77 -13.88 8.36
C PHE A 309 -27.63 -14.25 9.55
N ARG A 310 -27.18 -13.86 10.75
CA ARG A 310 -27.96 -13.98 11.99
C ARG A 310 -27.50 -12.94 13.00
N ASP A 311 -28.25 -12.81 14.09
CA ASP A 311 -27.80 -12.06 15.25
C ASP A 311 -26.71 -12.86 16.00
N ALA A 312 -25.70 -12.13 16.48
CA ALA A 312 -24.66 -12.66 17.35
C ALA A 312 -25.26 -12.95 18.73
N SER A 313 -24.90 -14.10 19.28
CA SER A 313 -25.16 -14.36 20.70
C SER A 313 -24.14 -13.63 21.57
N TYR A 314 -24.48 -13.42 22.83
CA TYR A 314 -23.62 -12.67 23.74
C TYR A 314 -22.23 -13.30 23.89
N ASP A 315 -22.16 -14.63 23.90
CA ASP A 315 -20.94 -15.39 24.15
C ASP A 315 -20.03 -15.38 22.93
N GLU A 316 -20.52 -14.92 21.78
CA GLU A 316 -19.75 -14.78 20.55
C GLU A 316 -19.12 -13.40 20.38
N LEU A 317 -19.50 -12.42 21.17
CA LEU A 317 -18.90 -11.09 21.10
C LEU A 317 -17.51 -11.11 21.74
N PRO A 318 -16.53 -10.40 21.15
CA PRO A 318 -15.19 -10.34 21.72
C PRO A 318 -15.19 -9.48 22.99
N ASP A 319 -14.25 -9.74 23.90
CA ASP A 319 -14.11 -9.01 25.18
C ASP A 319 -13.94 -7.49 25.00
N VAL A 320 -13.51 -7.06 23.81
CA VAL A 320 -13.35 -5.65 23.44
C VAL A 320 -14.68 -4.95 23.18
N TYR A 321 -15.80 -5.66 23.12
CA TYR A 321 -17.13 -5.07 23.02
C TYR A 321 -17.46 -4.36 24.33
N PRO A 322 -18.01 -3.13 24.32
CA PRO A 322 -18.37 -2.43 25.56
C PRO A 322 -19.53 -3.17 26.23
N TYR A 323 -19.22 -4.04 27.19
CA TYR A 323 -20.19 -4.90 27.87
C TYR A 323 -20.43 -4.42 29.32
N ASN A 324 -21.68 -4.49 29.78
CA ASN A 324 -22.04 -4.46 31.20
C ASN A 324 -22.76 -5.79 31.57
N ILE A 325 -22.59 -6.27 32.81
CA ILE A 325 -23.24 -7.44 33.41
C ILE A 325 -24.78 -7.40 33.45
N PHE A 326 -25.39 -6.23 33.24
CA PHE A 326 -26.85 -6.02 33.29
C PHE A 326 -27.48 -6.02 31.90
N TRP A 327 -27.36 -7.14 31.19
CA TRP A 327 -27.85 -7.26 29.81
C TRP A 327 -29.35 -7.00 29.68
N GLY A 328 -29.66 -6.08 28.76
CA GLY A 328 -30.96 -5.46 28.62
C GLY A 328 -31.92 -6.22 27.71
N LYS A 329 -33.17 -6.20 28.15
CA LYS A 329 -34.36 -6.25 27.30
C LYS A 329 -34.26 -5.07 26.29
N ASP A 330 -34.84 -5.20 25.11
CA ASP A 330 -34.88 -4.16 24.05
C ASP A 330 -33.66 -4.10 23.10
N CYS A 331 -33.00 -5.22 22.83
CA CYS A 331 -32.08 -5.34 21.70
C CYS A 331 -32.84 -5.34 20.37
N ARG A 332 -32.36 -4.58 19.38
CA ARG A 332 -32.90 -4.57 18.03
C ARG A 332 -31.97 -5.32 17.08
N SER A 333 -32.50 -6.37 16.45
CA SER A 333 -31.81 -7.08 15.37
C SER A 333 -31.43 -6.12 14.24
N ILE A 334 -30.22 -6.29 13.71
CA ILE A 334 -29.72 -5.56 12.54
C ILE A 334 -29.52 -6.48 11.33
N ILE A 335 -30.22 -7.61 11.32
CA ILE A 335 -30.21 -8.51 10.16
C ILE A 335 -30.66 -7.72 8.92
N PRO A 336 -29.89 -7.76 7.81
CA PRO A 336 -30.24 -7.05 6.60
C PRO A 336 -31.59 -7.51 6.03
N PRO A 337 -32.35 -6.61 5.36
CA PRO A 337 -33.62 -6.95 4.76
C PRO A 337 -33.47 -8.09 3.74
N SER A 338 -34.54 -8.85 3.49
CA SER A 338 -34.50 -10.02 2.60
C SER A 338 -34.01 -9.68 1.18
N SER A 339 -34.39 -8.52 0.63
CA SER A 339 -33.92 -8.05 -0.68
C SER A 339 -32.39 -7.92 -0.74
N LEU A 340 -31.78 -7.25 0.24
CA LEU A 340 -30.33 -7.10 0.31
C LEU A 340 -29.63 -8.45 0.55
N ARG A 341 -30.21 -9.34 1.37
CA ARG A 341 -29.67 -10.69 1.59
C ARG A 341 -29.67 -11.53 0.32
N GLU A 342 -30.75 -11.48 -0.46
CA GLU A 342 -30.86 -12.19 -1.73
C GLU A 342 -29.90 -11.61 -2.77
N GLU A 343 -29.76 -10.29 -2.85
CA GLU A 343 -28.78 -9.61 -3.69
C GLU A 343 -27.36 -10.06 -3.33
N LEU A 344 -26.96 -9.92 -2.06
CA LEU A 344 -25.64 -10.30 -1.59
C LEU A 344 -25.38 -11.79 -1.80
N ARG A 345 -26.36 -12.66 -1.56
CA ARG A 345 -26.23 -14.10 -1.82
C ARG A 345 -26.01 -14.39 -3.30
N SER A 346 -26.82 -13.79 -4.17
CA SER A 346 -26.69 -13.94 -5.63
C SER A 346 -25.32 -13.48 -6.13
N ILE A 347 -24.84 -12.33 -5.64
CA ILE A 347 -23.54 -11.77 -6.00
C ILE A 347 -22.39 -12.63 -5.46
N THR A 348 -22.39 -12.98 -4.17
CA THR A 348 -21.28 -13.66 -3.49
C THR A 348 -21.13 -15.12 -3.86
N MET A 349 -22.25 -15.82 -4.04
CA MET A 349 -22.26 -17.24 -4.44
C MET A 349 -22.17 -17.42 -5.96
N GLY A 350 -22.37 -16.34 -6.73
CA GLY A 350 -22.24 -16.33 -8.18
C GLY A 350 -20.78 -16.41 -8.65
N ASN A 351 -20.63 -16.65 -9.95
CA ASN A 351 -19.34 -16.71 -10.67
C ASN A 351 -19.13 -15.50 -11.59
N SER A 352 -19.84 -14.40 -11.36
CA SER A 352 -19.66 -13.19 -12.19
C SER A 352 -18.25 -12.64 -12.02
N VAL A 353 -17.67 -12.14 -13.12
CA VAL A 353 -16.32 -11.57 -13.10
C VAL A 353 -16.26 -10.42 -12.09
N VAL A 354 -15.35 -10.53 -11.13
CA VAL A 354 -15.05 -9.46 -10.18
C VAL A 354 -13.80 -8.74 -10.61
N GLU A 355 -13.92 -7.41 -10.69
CA GLU A 355 -12.77 -6.54 -10.78
C GLU A 355 -12.23 -6.32 -9.37
N LEU A 356 -11.09 -6.94 -9.07
CA LEU A 356 -10.42 -6.79 -7.79
C LEU A 356 -9.75 -5.41 -7.73
N SER A 357 -10.54 -4.39 -7.41
CA SER A 357 -10.10 -2.99 -7.35
C SER A 357 -8.91 -2.73 -6.45
N ARG A 358 -8.62 -3.62 -5.49
CA ARG A 358 -7.41 -3.55 -4.69
C ARG A 358 -6.14 -3.69 -5.55
N GLY A 359 -6.10 -4.65 -6.46
CA GLY A 359 -4.95 -4.85 -7.34
C GLY A 359 -4.73 -3.62 -8.23
N MET A 360 -5.83 -3.14 -8.83
CA MET A 360 -5.84 -1.88 -9.59
C MET A 360 -5.36 -0.68 -8.75
N TYR A 361 -5.80 -0.58 -7.48
CA TYR A 361 -5.35 0.46 -6.55
C TYR A 361 -3.85 0.38 -6.24
N LEU A 362 -3.32 -0.81 -5.97
CA LEU A 362 -1.89 -0.98 -5.67
C LEU A 362 -1.01 -0.60 -6.87
N ARG A 363 -1.45 -0.92 -8.10
CA ARG A 363 -0.77 -0.50 -9.34
C ARG A 363 -0.83 1.00 -9.56
N LEU A 364 -1.99 1.61 -9.29
CA LEU A 364 -2.16 3.07 -9.32
C LEU A 364 -1.26 3.78 -8.30
N VAL A 365 -1.16 3.26 -7.07
CA VAL A 365 -0.23 3.77 -6.06
C VAL A 365 1.20 3.67 -6.54
N ARG A 366 1.63 2.53 -7.09
CA ARG A 366 2.99 2.38 -7.67
C ARG A 366 3.25 3.37 -8.80
N TYR A 367 2.26 3.59 -9.66
CA TYR A 367 2.37 4.58 -10.73
C TYR A 367 2.56 5.98 -10.16
N ALA A 368 1.74 6.42 -9.20
CA ALA A 368 1.90 7.71 -8.54
C ALA A 368 3.25 7.83 -7.80
N GLN A 369 3.68 6.79 -7.09
CA GLN A 369 4.96 6.75 -6.38
C GLN A 369 6.15 6.94 -7.32
N ALA A 370 6.08 6.45 -8.55
CA ALA A 370 7.18 6.60 -9.51
C ALA A 370 7.50 8.07 -9.87
N PHE A 371 6.55 8.99 -9.69
CA PHE A 371 6.75 10.44 -9.92
C PHE A 371 7.36 11.16 -8.71
N GLU A 372 7.46 10.49 -7.56
CA GLU A 372 8.02 11.05 -6.34
C GLU A 372 9.48 10.60 -6.19
N ALA A 373 10.40 11.52 -5.94
CA ALA A 373 11.82 11.17 -5.74
C ALA A 373 12.13 10.83 -4.28
N VAL A 374 11.25 11.25 -3.37
CA VAL A 374 11.43 11.14 -1.94
C VAL A 374 10.77 9.87 -1.39
N ASP A 375 11.56 8.91 -0.91
CA ASP A 375 11.05 7.62 -0.40
C ASP A 375 10.02 7.74 0.72
N THR A 376 10.13 8.76 1.57
CA THR A 376 9.15 9.01 2.63
C THR A 376 7.81 9.44 2.06
N PHE A 377 7.80 10.34 1.07
CA PHE A 377 6.59 10.80 0.40
C PHE A 377 5.99 9.68 -0.47
N LYS A 378 6.83 8.85 -1.13
CA LYS A 378 6.37 7.60 -1.76
C LYS A 378 5.60 6.74 -0.75
N SER A 379 6.17 6.54 0.44
CA SER A 379 5.54 5.74 1.49
C SER A 379 4.21 6.35 1.97
N GLU A 380 4.14 7.67 2.10
CA GLU A 380 2.90 8.38 2.48
C GLU A 380 1.78 8.26 1.44
N MET A 381 2.10 8.19 0.14
CA MET A 381 1.09 7.95 -0.91
C MET A 381 0.34 6.62 -0.72
N ARG A 382 0.99 5.62 -0.11
CA ARG A 382 0.38 4.32 0.21
C ARG A 382 -0.20 4.27 1.62
N TYR A 383 0.53 4.84 2.57
CA TYR A 383 0.20 4.85 4.00
C TYR A 383 0.22 6.28 4.51
N PRO A 384 -0.89 7.02 4.35
CA PRO A 384 -0.95 8.42 4.79
C PRO A 384 -0.52 8.53 6.24
N SER A 385 0.37 9.48 6.55
CA SER A 385 0.89 9.72 7.90
C SER A 385 -0.19 10.17 8.89
N THR A 386 -1.33 10.65 8.38
CA THR A 386 -2.56 10.90 9.14
C THR A 386 -3.22 9.61 9.64
N GLY A 387 -3.10 8.51 8.88
CA GLY A 387 -3.62 7.20 9.26
C GLY A 387 -2.75 6.48 10.29
N SER A 388 -3.36 5.58 11.05
CA SER A 388 -2.70 4.82 12.12
C SER A 388 -1.50 4.00 11.65
N ILE A 389 -1.62 3.32 10.51
CA ILE A 389 -0.54 2.53 9.93
C ILE A 389 0.63 3.43 9.52
N GLY A 390 0.36 4.50 8.76
CA GLY A 390 1.40 5.44 8.32
C GLY A 390 2.11 6.09 9.50
N ARG A 391 1.35 6.54 10.51
CA ARG A 391 1.92 7.10 11.75
C ARG A 391 2.83 6.12 12.48
N HIS A 392 2.44 4.85 12.56
CA HIS A 392 3.26 3.83 13.20
C HIS A 392 4.54 3.56 12.42
N LEU A 393 4.44 3.34 11.10
CA LEU A 393 5.60 3.10 10.25
C LEU A 393 6.61 4.26 10.31
N MET A 394 6.10 5.50 10.35
CA MET A 394 6.93 6.69 10.52
C MET A 394 7.54 6.77 11.93
N HIS A 395 6.77 6.47 12.98
CA HIS A 395 7.23 6.58 14.37
C HIS A 395 8.38 5.62 14.69
N TYR A 396 8.32 4.40 14.16
CA TYR A 396 9.31 3.35 14.44
C TYR A 396 10.44 3.28 13.42
N GLY A 397 10.51 4.22 12.46
CA GLY A 397 11.55 4.18 11.43
C GLY A 397 11.46 2.93 10.55
N LEU A 398 10.25 2.50 10.21
CA LEU A 398 10.00 1.32 9.37
C LEU A 398 9.68 1.68 7.92
N CYS A 399 9.41 2.95 7.62
CA CYS A 399 9.31 3.40 6.24
C CYS A 399 10.70 3.29 5.56
N PRO A 400 10.79 2.83 4.32
CA PRO A 400 12.01 2.98 3.52
C PRO A 400 12.50 4.45 3.57
N GLY A 401 13.79 4.65 3.88
CA GLY A 401 14.39 5.97 4.04
C GLY A 401 14.18 6.65 5.40
N SER A 402 13.70 5.95 6.42
CA SER A 402 13.28 6.56 7.70
C SER A 402 14.33 6.62 8.83
N ASN A 403 15.55 6.12 8.64
CA ASN A 403 16.54 5.97 9.71
C ASN A 403 17.11 7.29 10.29
N ARG A 404 16.64 8.48 9.89
CA ARG A 404 17.23 9.78 10.27
C ARG A 404 16.25 10.86 10.78
N TRP A 405 14.98 10.55 11.03
CA TRP A 405 13.97 11.60 11.24
C TRP A 405 13.70 11.95 12.71
N MET A 406 14.56 12.78 13.30
CA MET A 406 14.19 13.57 14.50
C MET A 406 13.35 14.81 14.16
N HIS A 407 13.26 15.20 12.89
CA HIS A 407 12.44 16.32 12.42
C HIS A 407 11.53 15.84 11.28
N ARG A 408 10.21 15.79 11.52
CA ARG A 408 9.22 15.49 10.48
C ARG A 408 9.32 16.59 9.41
N PRO A 409 9.78 16.31 8.18
CA PRO A 409 9.63 17.29 7.12
C PRO A 409 8.12 17.44 6.94
N HIS A 410 7.64 18.68 6.99
CA HIS A 410 6.25 18.94 6.64
C HIS A 410 6.14 18.61 5.17
N ASN A 411 5.50 17.50 4.80
CA ASN A 411 5.30 17.20 3.41
C ASN A 411 4.32 18.26 2.85
N PRO A 412 4.76 19.15 1.92
CA PRO A 412 3.87 20.14 1.34
C PRO A 412 2.70 19.50 0.58
N THR A 413 2.79 18.20 0.23
CA THR A 413 1.73 17.40 -0.40
C THR A 413 0.98 16.46 0.55
N ALA A 414 1.38 16.31 1.82
CA ALA A 414 0.61 15.51 2.78
C ALA A 414 -0.68 16.20 3.23
N GLN A 415 -0.86 17.47 2.86
CA GLN A 415 -2.16 18.09 2.92
C GLN A 415 -3.04 17.43 1.85
N SER A 416 -4.26 17.06 2.23
CA SER A 416 -5.33 16.55 1.38
C SER A 416 -5.75 17.48 0.22
N SER A 417 -4.92 18.47 -0.13
CA SER A 417 -5.09 19.39 -1.25
C SER A 417 -4.50 18.88 -2.55
N HIS A 418 -3.38 18.13 -2.54
CA HIS A 418 -2.76 17.72 -3.80
C HIS A 418 -3.67 16.71 -4.54
N PRO A 419 -3.95 16.90 -5.85
CA PRO A 419 -4.93 16.10 -6.59
C PRO A 419 -4.63 14.60 -6.57
N VAL A 420 -3.34 14.23 -6.63
CA VAL A 420 -2.91 12.82 -6.64
C VAL A 420 -3.19 12.15 -5.29
N GLU A 421 -2.73 12.70 -4.16
CA GLU A 421 -2.95 12.12 -2.83
C GLU A 421 -4.43 12.08 -2.45
N ARG A 422 -5.16 13.14 -2.79
CA ARG A 422 -6.62 13.19 -2.64
C ARG A 422 -7.28 12.09 -3.48
N GLY A 423 -6.90 11.98 -4.76
CA GLY A 423 -7.41 10.95 -5.66
C GLY A 423 -7.08 9.54 -5.19
N LEU A 424 -5.86 9.30 -4.69
CA LEU A 424 -5.44 8.01 -4.11
C LEU A 424 -6.26 7.68 -2.86
N THR A 425 -6.61 8.68 -2.05
CA THR A 425 -7.48 8.48 -0.88
C THR A 425 -8.88 8.04 -1.30
N TYR A 426 -9.47 8.70 -2.31
CA TYR A 426 -10.77 8.30 -2.87
C TYR A 426 -10.71 6.93 -3.55
N ALA A 427 -9.69 6.70 -4.38
CA ALA A 427 -9.46 5.42 -5.05
C ALA A 427 -9.31 4.28 -4.03
N ARG A 428 -8.64 4.52 -2.90
CA ARG A 428 -8.55 3.54 -1.80
C ARG A 428 -9.94 3.18 -1.29
N VAL A 429 -10.76 4.17 -0.93
CA VAL A 429 -12.13 3.96 -0.43
C VAL A 429 -12.99 3.20 -1.45
N LEU A 430 -12.93 3.59 -2.72
CA LEU A 430 -13.66 2.94 -3.82
C LEU A 430 -13.17 1.52 -4.13
N SER A 431 -11.90 1.21 -3.82
CA SER A 431 -11.34 -0.13 -3.98
C SER A 431 -11.70 -1.10 -2.86
N SER A 432 -12.32 -0.59 -1.79
CA SER A 432 -12.39 -1.27 -0.51
C SER A 432 -13.75 -1.08 0.18
N SER A 433 -13.88 -0.13 1.10
CA SER A 433 -15.08 0.09 1.91
C SER A 433 -16.33 0.40 1.08
N ALA A 434 -16.21 1.28 0.08
CA ALA A 434 -17.32 1.66 -0.80
C ALA A 434 -17.38 0.82 -2.09
N TYR A 435 -16.56 -0.24 -2.19
CA TYR A 435 -16.32 -1.10 -3.36
C TYR A 435 -17.17 -0.75 -4.61
N ASN A 436 -16.58 0.04 -5.51
CA ASN A 436 -17.21 0.46 -6.76
C ASN A 436 -16.15 0.53 -7.87
N PRO A 437 -15.92 -0.57 -8.61
CA PRO A 437 -14.91 -0.64 -9.66
C PRO A 437 -15.07 0.42 -10.75
N ARG A 438 -16.31 0.75 -11.13
CA ARG A 438 -16.57 1.76 -12.16
C ARG A 438 -16.18 3.16 -11.69
N ALA A 439 -16.60 3.55 -10.49
CA ALA A 439 -16.20 4.83 -9.91
C ALA A 439 -14.70 4.89 -9.63
N PHE A 440 -14.10 3.75 -9.23
CA PHE A 440 -12.65 3.63 -9.05
C PHE A 440 -11.90 3.96 -10.36
N LYS A 441 -12.32 3.41 -11.49
CA LYS A 441 -11.67 3.66 -12.80
C LYS A 441 -11.76 5.13 -13.22
N LEU A 442 -12.90 5.78 -12.96
CA LEU A 442 -13.05 7.22 -13.19
C LEU A 442 -12.08 8.04 -12.32
N GLU A 443 -11.89 7.65 -11.06
CA GLU A 443 -10.93 8.34 -10.18
C GLU A 443 -9.48 8.08 -10.59
N ARG A 444 -9.16 6.83 -10.96
CA ARG A 444 -7.86 6.48 -11.55
C ARG A 444 -7.56 7.33 -12.77
N ALA A 445 -8.52 7.49 -13.68
CA ALA A 445 -8.36 8.28 -14.90
C ALA A 445 -7.97 9.74 -14.59
N LYS A 446 -8.61 10.36 -13.58
CA LYS A 446 -8.23 11.72 -13.14
C LYS A 446 -6.78 11.81 -12.69
N ILE A 447 -6.32 10.84 -11.91
CA ILE A 447 -4.92 10.79 -11.43
C ILE A 447 -3.96 10.58 -12.61
N VAL A 448 -4.29 9.65 -13.51
CA VAL A 448 -3.47 9.34 -14.68
C VAL A 448 -3.36 10.57 -15.60
N TYR A 449 -4.47 11.21 -15.94
CA TYR A 449 -4.48 12.43 -16.75
C TYR A 449 -3.72 13.59 -16.11
N TYR A 450 -3.70 13.67 -14.77
CA TYR A 450 -2.91 14.67 -14.06
C TYR A 450 -1.40 14.40 -14.19
N LEU A 451 -0.98 13.13 -14.08
CA LEU A 451 0.42 12.73 -14.13
C LEU A 451 0.97 12.62 -15.57
N GLU A 452 0.10 12.46 -16.55
CA GLU A 452 0.45 12.24 -17.95
C GLU A 452 1.37 13.32 -18.55
N PRO A 453 1.10 14.64 -18.38
CA PRO A 453 1.97 15.67 -18.91
C PRO A 453 3.39 15.56 -18.36
N GLN A 454 3.56 15.22 -17.09
CA GLN A 454 4.88 15.03 -16.48
C GLN A 454 5.59 13.81 -17.07
N TYR A 455 4.88 12.71 -17.32
CA TYR A 455 5.44 11.54 -18.00
C TYR A 455 5.92 11.89 -19.41
N GLN A 456 5.11 12.61 -20.19
CA GLN A 456 5.46 12.99 -21.56
C GLN A 456 6.67 13.93 -21.60
N ARG A 457 6.78 14.88 -20.66
CA ARG A 457 7.98 15.73 -20.51
C ARG A 457 9.23 14.91 -20.19
N ALA A 458 9.13 13.97 -19.26
CA ALA A 458 10.25 13.09 -18.89
C ALA A 458 10.67 12.19 -20.06
N LYS A 459 9.70 11.64 -20.80
CA LYS A 459 9.92 10.86 -22.02
C LYS A 459 10.67 11.65 -23.09
N LEU A 460 10.21 12.87 -23.39
CA LEU A 460 10.85 13.72 -24.39
C LEU A 460 12.27 14.09 -23.97
N ALA A 461 12.49 14.50 -22.72
CA ALA A 461 13.81 14.87 -22.24
C ALA A 461 14.79 13.68 -22.18
N CYS A 462 14.31 12.49 -21.79
CA CYS A 462 15.07 11.24 -21.88
C CYS A 462 15.48 10.92 -23.32
N PHE A 463 14.57 11.07 -24.28
CA PHE A 463 14.88 10.88 -25.69
C PHE A 463 15.96 11.85 -26.17
N THR A 464 15.82 13.16 -25.86
CA THR A 464 16.81 14.16 -26.28
C THR A 464 18.19 13.90 -25.68
N ILE A 465 18.28 13.58 -24.39
CA ILE A 465 19.58 13.31 -23.76
C ILE A 465 20.18 11.99 -24.26
N THR A 466 19.36 10.99 -24.57
CA THR A 466 19.82 9.72 -25.15
C THR A 466 20.43 9.93 -26.53
N GLU A 467 19.81 10.74 -27.40
CA GLU A 467 20.38 11.06 -28.71
C GLU A 467 21.72 11.82 -28.57
N PHE A 468 21.81 12.75 -27.62
CA PHE A 468 23.07 13.40 -27.29
C PHE A 468 24.12 12.40 -26.82
N ILE A 469 23.78 11.51 -25.88
CA ILE A 469 24.67 10.46 -25.39
C ILE A 469 25.18 9.61 -26.54
N LYS A 470 24.30 9.17 -27.46
CA LYS A 470 24.71 8.39 -28.63
C LYS A 470 25.67 9.13 -29.56
N SER A 471 25.55 10.45 -29.65
CA SER A 471 26.46 11.28 -30.44
C SER A 471 27.84 11.42 -29.78
N GLN A 472 27.89 11.47 -28.44
CA GLN A 472 29.10 11.74 -27.66
C GLN A 472 29.79 10.49 -27.09
N LYS A 473 29.10 9.35 -27.06
CA LYS A 473 29.61 8.03 -26.64
C LYS A 473 30.23 7.32 -27.84
N ARG A 474 31.13 8.00 -28.52
CA ARG A 474 31.89 7.54 -29.69
C ARG A 474 33.37 7.79 -29.43
N LYS A 475 34.23 7.15 -30.22
CA LYS A 475 35.67 7.42 -30.20
C LYS A 475 35.93 8.93 -30.27
N ASP A 476 36.74 9.44 -29.34
CA ASP A 476 37.11 10.85 -29.17
C ASP A 476 35.98 11.79 -28.70
N GLY A 477 34.78 11.26 -28.42
CA GLY A 477 33.66 12.00 -27.86
C GLY A 477 33.76 12.19 -26.34
N MET A 478 33.01 13.16 -25.81
CA MET A 478 33.00 13.53 -24.39
C MET A 478 32.73 12.35 -23.44
N LEU A 479 31.94 11.38 -23.90
CA LEU A 479 31.45 10.26 -23.10
C LEU A 479 32.16 8.94 -23.40
N SER A 480 33.17 8.94 -24.27
CA SER A 480 33.90 7.73 -24.65
C SER A 480 34.51 7.03 -23.44
N PRO A 481 34.39 5.70 -23.30
CA PRO A 481 35.06 4.94 -22.24
C PRO A 481 36.58 4.99 -22.36
N GLN A 482 37.11 5.13 -23.59
CA GLN A 482 38.53 5.08 -23.91
C GLN A 482 39.17 6.46 -24.09
N MET A 483 38.64 7.48 -23.39
CA MET A 483 39.16 8.85 -23.49
C MET A 483 40.69 8.87 -23.20
N SER A 484 41.49 9.05 -24.25
CA SER A 484 42.96 8.97 -24.20
C SER A 484 43.64 10.33 -23.99
N ARG A 485 42.87 11.42 -24.09
CA ARG A 485 43.31 12.80 -23.89
C ARG A 485 42.27 13.59 -23.10
N GLU A 486 42.70 14.64 -22.42
CA GLU A 486 41.78 15.61 -21.80
C GLU A 486 40.89 16.23 -22.90
N TRP A 487 39.59 15.98 -22.82
CA TRP A 487 38.59 16.53 -23.72
C TRP A 487 38.22 17.93 -23.27
N HIS A 488 38.12 18.89 -24.21
CA HIS A 488 38.04 20.33 -23.90
C HIS A 488 37.10 21.10 -24.85
N ASN A 489 35.89 20.61 -25.12
CA ASN A 489 34.95 21.33 -25.97
C ASN A 489 33.86 22.04 -25.14
N LEU A 490 34.05 23.34 -24.91
CA LEU A 490 33.13 24.16 -24.12
C LEU A 490 31.69 24.17 -24.67
N ILE A 491 31.51 24.14 -25.99
CA ILE A 491 30.18 24.20 -26.62
C ILE A 491 29.40 22.92 -26.34
N ILE A 492 30.04 21.76 -26.49
CA ILE A 492 29.42 20.45 -26.21
C ILE A 492 29.13 20.32 -24.71
N ALA A 493 30.02 20.80 -23.83
CA ALA A 493 29.79 20.76 -22.40
C ALA A 493 28.60 21.65 -21.98
N ALA A 494 28.47 22.83 -22.60
CA ALA A 494 27.33 23.72 -22.39
C ALA A 494 26.02 23.08 -22.87
N GLU A 495 26.02 22.42 -24.03
CA GLU A 495 24.88 21.63 -24.52
C GLU A 495 24.50 20.52 -23.53
N ALA A 496 25.49 19.77 -23.03
CA ALA A 496 25.29 18.72 -22.04
C ALA A 496 24.63 19.24 -20.75
N ILE A 497 25.09 20.38 -20.21
CA ILE A 497 24.47 21.03 -19.05
C ILE A 497 23.02 21.41 -19.33
N LEU A 498 22.74 22.06 -20.46
CA LEU A 498 21.38 22.48 -20.82
C LEU A 498 20.43 21.28 -20.97
N LEU A 499 20.91 20.16 -21.50
CA LEU A 499 20.15 18.92 -21.60
C LEU A 499 19.90 18.29 -20.22
N LEU A 500 20.90 18.29 -19.34
CA LEU A 500 20.74 17.85 -17.95
C LEU A 500 19.72 18.70 -17.20
N GLU A 501 19.78 20.02 -17.32
CA GLU A 501 18.82 20.93 -16.69
C GLU A 501 17.39 20.65 -17.14
N LYS A 502 17.19 20.46 -18.46
CA LYS A 502 15.89 20.10 -19.02
C LYS A 502 15.42 18.74 -18.51
N TYR A 503 16.30 17.74 -18.48
CA TYR A 503 15.92 16.40 -18.04
C TYR A 503 15.62 16.35 -16.55
N HIS A 504 16.46 16.98 -15.73
CA HIS A 504 16.23 17.18 -14.30
C HIS A 504 14.91 17.90 -14.02
N LYS A 505 14.64 18.99 -14.73
CA LYS A 505 13.39 19.75 -14.61
C LYS A 505 12.16 18.95 -15.00
N ALA A 506 12.28 17.98 -15.91
CA ALA A 506 11.15 17.15 -16.33
C ALA A 506 10.57 16.29 -15.19
N PHE A 507 11.36 15.98 -14.16
CA PHE A 507 10.92 15.26 -12.96
C PHE A 507 10.42 16.18 -11.84
N GLN A 508 10.43 17.49 -12.04
CA GLN A 508 9.79 18.39 -11.09
C GLN A 508 8.30 18.11 -11.08
N ARG A 509 7.81 17.84 -9.87
CA ARG A 509 6.41 17.53 -9.62
C ARG A 509 5.55 18.75 -9.95
N ASP A 510 4.47 18.51 -10.68
CA ASP A 510 3.47 19.55 -10.94
C ASP A 510 2.65 19.81 -9.67
N PHE A 511 2.37 21.08 -9.39
CA PHE A 511 1.54 21.50 -8.26
C PHE A 511 0.40 22.38 -8.77
N PRO A 512 -0.84 22.23 -8.25
CA PRO A 512 -1.87 23.25 -8.45
C PRO A 512 -1.40 24.62 -7.98
N TYR A 513 -1.88 25.69 -8.60
CA TYR A 513 -1.45 27.07 -8.28
C TYR A 513 -1.57 27.40 -6.78
N THR A 514 -2.63 26.93 -6.12
CA THR A 514 -2.81 27.11 -4.67
C THR A 514 -1.74 26.42 -3.83
N ASP A 515 -1.31 25.23 -4.24
CA ASP A 515 -0.25 24.49 -3.57
C ASP A 515 1.13 25.07 -3.91
N GLN A 516 1.32 25.64 -5.12
CA GLN A 516 2.52 26.41 -5.46
C GLN A 516 2.70 27.61 -4.52
N ILE A 517 1.62 28.33 -4.18
CA ILE A 517 1.66 29.44 -3.22
C ILE A 517 2.11 28.94 -1.84
N ARG A 518 1.51 27.84 -1.35
CA ARG A 518 1.87 27.26 -0.04
C ARG A 518 3.31 26.77 -0.01
N TYR A 519 3.72 26.03 -1.03
CA TYR A 519 5.09 25.58 -1.21
C TYR A 519 6.07 26.75 -1.24
N ARG A 520 5.71 27.85 -1.92
CA ARG A 520 6.53 29.07 -1.95
C ARG A 520 6.62 29.73 -0.58
N ALA A 521 5.52 29.80 0.17
CA ALA A 521 5.49 30.36 1.52
C ALA A 521 6.32 29.54 2.53
N HIS A 522 6.43 28.22 2.33
CA HIS A 522 7.20 27.31 3.18
C HIS A 522 8.59 26.98 2.63
N ARG A 523 8.97 27.56 1.49
CA ARG A 523 10.21 27.23 0.76
C ARG A 523 11.44 27.24 1.63
N GLN A 524 11.60 28.20 2.55
CA GLN A 524 12.78 28.28 3.44
C GLN A 524 12.91 27.11 4.42
N LYS A 525 11.79 26.53 4.88
CA LYS A 525 11.80 25.36 5.78
C LYS A 525 11.99 24.05 5.01
N ASP A 526 11.44 23.97 3.80
CA ASP A 526 11.39 22.72 3.02
C ASP A 526 12.56 22.58 2.03
N THR A 527 13.29 23.66 1.70
CA THR A 527 14.39 23.62 0.72
C THR A 527 15.49 22.64 1.12
N SER A 528 15.77 22.47 2.41
CA SER A 528 16.87 21.58 2.84
C SER A 528 16.69 20.15 2.34
N PHE A 529 15.45 19.66 2.27
CA PHE A 529 15.20 18.27 1.95
C PHE A 529 15.39 17.97 0.46
N TYR A 530 14.70 18.72 -0.41
CA TYR A 530 14.87 18.57 -1.84
C TYR A 530 16.31 18.91 -2.25
N ASN A 531 16.93 19.95 -1.70
CA ASN A 531 18.31 20.31 -2.05
C ASN A 531 19.32 19.18 -1.78
N ASN A 532 19.04 18.30 -0.81
CA ASN A 532 19.92 17.19 -0.44
C ASN A 532 19.65 15.90 -1.21
N LEU A 533 18.68 15.89 -2.14
CA LEU A 533 18.49 14.73 -3.01
C LEU A 533 19.75 14.47 -3.84
N PRO A 534 20.14 13.19 -4.05
CA PRO A 534 21.34 12.84 -4.81
C PRO A 534 21.45 13.57 -6.15
N ARG A 535 20.36 13.62 -6.94
CA ARG A 535 20.32 14.38 -8.19
C ARG A 535 20.53 15.89 -8.06
N ASN A 536 20.07 16.52 -6.99
CA ASN A 536 20.22 17.96 -6.79
C ASN A 536 21.65 18.31 -6.35
N VAL A 537 22.27 17.40 -5.60
CA VAL A 537 23.71 17.48 -5.30
C VAL A 537 24.52 17.26 -6.58
N LEU A 538 24.22 16.23 -7.36
CA LEU A 538 24.90 15.92 -8.61
C LEU A 538 24.74 17.03 -9.66
N MET A 539 23.55 17.64 -9.78
CA MET A 539 23.31 18.77 -10.67
C MET A 539 24.20 19.97 -10.30
N ARG A 540 24.27 20.33 -9.01
CA ARG A 540 25.17 21.40 -8.54
C ARG A 540 26.64 21.06 -8.79
N GLN A 541 27.06 19.83 -8.48
CA GLN A 541 28.42 19.38 -8.74
C GLN A 541 28.76 19.41 -10.23
N ALA A 542 27.83 19.08 -11.12
CA ALA A 542 28.01 19.18 -12.56
C ALA A 542 28.18 20.64 -13.00
N THR A 543 27.35 21.56 -12.50
CA THR A 543 27.47 23.00 -12.77
C THR A 543 28.81 23.55 -12.25
N ASP A 544 29.17 23.27 -10.99
CA ASP A 544 30.42 23.72 -10.38
C ASP A 544 31.65 23.17 -11.15
N ALA A 545 31.58 21.91 -11.61
CA ALA A 545 32.62 21.29 -12.43
C ALA A 545 32.74 21.93 -13.82
N PHE A 546 31.62 22.29 -14.43
CA PHE A 546 31.59 23.00 -15.71
C PHE A 546 32.20 24.41 -15.58
N ASP A 547 31.80 25.18 -14.57
CA ASP A 547 32.31 26.52 -14.31
C ASP A 547 33.80 26.51 -13.97
N GLY A 548 34.25 25.50 -13.21
CA GLY A 548 35.66 25.27 -12.89
C GLY A 548 36.47 24.62 -14.02
N MET A 549 35.87 24.37 -15.19
CA MET A 549 36.49 23.67 -16.34
C MET A 549 37.12 22.31 -15.97
N ASN A 550 36.58 21.64 -14.95
CA ASN A 550 37.03 20.31 -14.54
C ASN A 550 36.27 19.23 -15.31
N TRP A 551 36.69 18.99 -16.56
CA TRP A 551 35.97 18.14 -17.51
C TRP A 551 35.85 16.68 -17.06
N ALA A 552 36.86 16.13 -16.38
CA ALA A 552 36.82 14.76 -15.87
C ALA A 552 35.74 14.60 -14.77
N PHE A 553 35.68 15.54 -13.83
CA PHE A 553 34.67 15.53 -12.78
C PHE A 553 33.28 15.83 -13.35
N PHE A 554 33.18 16.77 -14.30
CA PHE A 554 31.96 17.08 -15.02
C PHE A 554 31.36 15.84 -15.70
N THR A 555 32.14 15.11 -16.50
CA THR A 555 31.69 13.89 -17.17
C THR A 555 31.24 12.82 -16.18
N SER A 556 31.94 12.66 -15.05
CA SER A 556 31.54 11.74 -13.99
C SER A 556 30.20 12.12 -13.37
N CYS A 557 30.01 13.40 -13.03
CA CYS A 557 28.75 13.93 -12.51
C CYS A 557 27.61 13.80 -13.54
N PHE A 558 27.87 14.05 -14.82
CA PHE A 558 26.91 13.88 -15.91
C PHE A 558 26.40 12.45 -15.96
N LYS A 559 27.30 11.45 -16.05
CA LYS A 559 26.92 10.03 -16.13
C LYS A 559 26.07 9.61 -14.93
N ARG A 560 26.52 9.96 -13.71
CA ARG A 560 25.81 9.62 -12.46
C ARG A 560 24.45 10.31 -12.35
N LEU A 561 24.32 11.54 -12.84
CA LEU A 561 23.05 12.26 -12.83
C LEU A 561 22.08 11.63 -13.83
N VAL A 562 22.54 11.29 -15.04
CA VAL A 562 21.72 10.57 -16.02
C VAL A 562 21.23 9.24 -15.44
N ASP A 563 22.11 8.44 -14.83
CA ASP A 563 21.71 7.16 -14.21
C ASP A 563 20.64 7.32 -13.12
N ASP A 564 20.71 8.36 -12.28
CA ASP A 564 19.68 8.64 -11.25
C ASP A 564 18.33 9.01 -11.88
N LEU A 565 18.36 9.85 -12.91
CA LEU A 565 17.16 10.31 -13.62
C LEU A 565 16.52 9.17 -14.44
N ASP A 566 17.33 8.40 -15.17
CA ASP A 566 16.90 7.21 -15.91
C ASP A 566 16.29 6.17 -14.98
N LYS A 567 16.87 5.94 -13.80
CA LYS A 567 16.31 5.02 -12.81
C LYS A 567 14.87 5.36 -12.45
N GLN A 568 14.58 6.64 -12.22
CA GLN A 568 13.20 7.07 -11.94
C GLN A 568 12.31 6.98 -13.18
N PHE A 569 12.79 7.39 -14.36
CA PHE A 569 12.00 7.26 -15.59
C PHE A 569 11.64 5.81 -15.90
N MET A 570 12.57 4.87 -15.70
CA MET A 570 12.33 3.44 -15.86
C MET A 570 11.34 2.91 -14.82
N GLU A 571 11.31 3.46 -13.61
CA GLU A 571 10.27 3.17 -12.61
C GLU A 571 8.90 3.63 -13.10
N MET A 572 8.80 4.86 -13.63
CA MET A 572 7.56 5.41 -14.21
C MET A 572 7.04 4.54 -15.35
N ARG A 573 7.92 4.12 -16.27
CA ARG A 573 7.58 3.26 -17.40
C ARG A 573 7.13 1.87 -16.98
N ARG A 574 7.86 1.23 -16.05
CA ARG A 574 7.46 -0.09 -15.51
C ARG A 574 6.11 0.00 -14.83
N ALA A 575 5.89 1.00 -13.99
CA ALA A 575 4.61 1.19 -13.32
C ALA A 575 3.47 1.45 -14.33
N ARG A 576 3.69 2.31 -15.34
CA ARG A 576 2.75 2.57 -16.43
C ARG A 576 2.35 1.31 -17.19
N LYS A 577 3.32 0.50 -17.62
CA LYS A 577 3.08 -0.76 -18.36
C LYS A 577 2.18 -1.70 -17.57
N THR A 578 2.39 -1.75 -16.26
CA THR A 578 1.66 -2.66 -15.36
C THR A 578 0.37 -2.07 -14.81
N LEU A 579 0.00 -0.83 -15.16
CA LEU A 579 -1.08 -0.06 -14.52
C LEU A 579 -2.46 -0.71 -14.66
N PHE A 580 -2.71 -1.33 -15.81
CA PHE A 580 -4.01 -1.89 -16.19
C PHE A 580 -4.05 -3.43 -16.19
N GLU A 581 -2.99 -4.11 -15.72
CA GLU A 581 -2.91 -5.58 -15.76
C GLU A 581 -3.95 -6.30 -14.90
N ASP A 582 -4.50 -5.62 -13.88
CA ASP A 582 -5.55 -6.18 -13.00
C ASP A 582 -6.96 -5.84 -13.46
N ASP A 583 -7.12 -5.05 -14.53
CA ASP A 583 -8.41 -4.79 -15.15
C ASP A 583 -8.92 -6.07 -15.83
N LYS A 584 -10.19 -6.42 -15.58
CA LYS A 584 -10.83 -7.58 -16.22
C LYS A 584 -11.75 -7.18 -17.36
N SER A 585 -12.34 -5.99 -17.30
CA SER A 585 -13.15 -5.46 -18.39
C SER A 585 -12.32 -4.76 -19.45
N LEU A 586 -12.82 -4.71 -20.69
CA LEU A 586 -12.27 -3.88 -21.77
C LEU A 586 -12.34 -2.37 -21.47
N ASP A 587 -13.32 -1.93 -20.67
CA ASP A 587 -13.41 -0.55 -20.22
C ASP A 587 -12.40 -0.29 -19.09
N ILE A 588 -11.21 0.14 -19.46
CA ILE A 588 -10.16 0.58 -18.52
C ILE A 588 -10.43 1.99 -17.99
N GLY A 589 -11.47 2.69 -18.45
CA GLY A 589 -11.87 4.03 -18.01
C GLY A 589 -10.85 5.14 -18.27
N CYS A 590 -9.78 4.86 -19.03
CA CYS A 590 -8.72 5.81 -19.33
C CYS A 590 -8.15 5.52 -20.72
N ASP A 591 -8.09 6.55 -21.56
CA ASP A 591 -7.48 6.47 -22.89
C ASP A 591 -6.08 7.11 -22.83
N ILE A 592 -5.06 6.27 -22.64
CA ILE A 592 -3.65 6.67 -22.72
C ILE A 592 -2.87 5.67 -23.57
N GLU A 593 -1.99 6.19 -24.42
CA GLU A 593 -1.13 5.36 -25.24
C GLU A 593 -0.07 4.66 -24.37
N LEU A 594 -0.01 3.33 -24.48
CA LEU A 594 1.00 2.51 -23.81
C LEU A 594 2.17 2.26 -24.77
N ASP A 595 3.27 2.96 -24.55
CA ASP A 595 4.51 2.80 -25.32
C ASP A 595 5.11 1.39 -25.10
N SER A 596 4.80 0.45 -26.00
CA SER A 596 5.26 -0.94 -25.89
C SER A 596 6.64 -1.18 -26.50
N THR A 597 7.16 -0.27 -27.33
CA THR A 597 8.35 -0.48 -28.17
C THR A 597 9.64 0.19 -27.69
N LEU A 598 9.58 1.09 -26.70
CA LEU A 598 10.77 1.85 -26.29
C LEU A 598 11.77 0.97 -25.50
N CYS A 599 13.08 1.09 -25.80
CA CYS A 599 14.17 0.40 -25.09
C CYS A 599 14.10 0.61 -23.57
N THR A 600 14.29 -0.44 -22.78
CA THR A 600 14.16 -0.44 -21.30
C THR A 600 15.50 -0.51 -20.57
N GLU A 601 16.60 -0.44 -21.30
CA GLU A 601 17.94 -0.61 -20.77
C GLU A 601 18.52 0.73 -20.32
N MET A 602 19.26 0.71 -19.21
CA MET A 602 20.08 1.86 -18.80
C MET A 602 21.28 2.01 -19.75
N VAL A 603 21.86 3.20 -19.80
CA VAL A 603 23.05 3.45 -20.61
C VAL A 603 24.24 2.62 -20.12
N ASP A 604 24.79 1.75 -20.97
CA ASP A 604 26.04 1.03 -20.68
C ASP A 604 27.24 1.96 -20.94
N TRP A 605 27.71 2.68 -19.93
CA TRP A 605 28.83 3.61 -20.02
C TRP A 605 30.20 2.96 -20.31
N THR A 606 30.30 1.63 -20.38
CA THR A 606 31.57 0.90 -20.57
C THR A 606 31.93 0.66 -22.03
N LYS A 607 31.00 0.88 -22.96
CA LYS A 607 31.18 0.63 -24.40
C LYS A 607 30.84 1.88 -25.19
N ASP A 608 31.56 2.13 -26.29
CA ASP A 608 31.12 3.12 -27.27
C ASP A 608 29.84 2.63 -27.98
N GLU A 609 29.00 3.55 -28.42
CA GLU A 609 27.88 3.23 -29.30
C GLU A 609 28.39 2.78 -30.67
N PRO A 610 27.76 1.77 -31.29
CA PRO A 610 28.12 1.34 -32.63
C PRO A 610 27.89 2.46 -33.63
N MET A 611 28.84 2.65 -34.54
CA MET A 611 28.66 3.54 -35.69
C MET A 611 27.61 2.92 -36.62
N ILE A 612 26.36 3.35 -36.49
CA ILE A 612 25.33 3.09 -37.51
C ILE A 612 25.64 4.03 -38.68
N GLY A 613 26.70 3.70 -39.42
CA GLY A 613 26.87 4.25 -40.74
C GLY A 613 25.79 3.65 -41.63
N LEU A 614 24.93 4.49 -42.21
CA LEU A 614 24.45 4.21 -43.56
C LEU A 614 25.71 3.85 -44.33
N ALA A 615 25.86 2.58 -44.70
CA ALA A 615 27.03 2.11 -45.41
C ALA A 615 27.26 3.10 -46.55
N ALA A 616 28.31 3.91 -46.42
CA ALA A 616 28.73 4.78 -47.50
C ALA A 616 28.95 3.81 -48.66
N ASN A 617 28.19 3.99 -49.73
CA ASN A 617 28.37 3.30 -50.99
C ASN A 617 29.73 3.71 -51.57
N ASN A 618 30.80 3.23 -50.95
CA ASN A 618 32.11 3.04 -51.54
C ASN A 618 32.26 1.54 -51.76
N ARG A 619 31.36 0.96 -52.56
CA ARG A 619 31.75 -0.19 -53.38
C ARG A 619 32.40 0.37 -54.62
N GLY A 620 33.73 0.49 -54.57
CA GLY A 620 34.51 0.02 -55.70
C GLY A 620 34.06 -1.41 -55.98
N TRP A 621 33.69 -1.65 -57.23
CA TRP A 621 33.50 -2.99 -57.77
C TRP A 621 34.62 -3.92 -57.28
N ASP A 622 34.25 -4.96 -56.56
CA ASP A 622 34.63 -6.31 -56.96
C ASP A 622 33.60 -7.29 -56.42
N GLY A 623 33.13 -8.16 -57.31
CA GLY A 623 32.03 -9.07 -57.07
C GLY A 623 32.42 -10.22 -56.15
N SER A 624 31.55 -10.53 -55.20
CA SER A 624 31.02 -11.88 -55.08
C SER A 624 29.78 -11.86 -54.20
N GLU A 625 28.78 -12.59 -54.68
CA GLU A 625 27.50 -12.84 -54.03
C GLU A 625 27.71 -13.57 -52.71
N ASN A 626 27.05 -13.11 -51.64
CA ASN A 626 26.17 -13.95 -50.84
C ASN A 626 25.39 -13.09 -49.85
N GLY A 627 24.06 -13.25 -49.91
CA GLY A 627 23.10 -12.51 -49.10
C GLY A 627 23.03 -13.03 -47.68
N SER A 628 22.94 -12.10 -46.74
CA SER A 628 22.38 -12.36 -45.41
C SER A 628 21.56 -11.15 -44.97
N ASP A 629 20.32 -11.45 -44.63
CA ASP A 629 19.18 -10.62 -44.31
C ASP A 629 19.39 -9.83 -43.00
N TYR A 630 19.40 -8.50 -43.06
CA TYR A 630 19.43 -7.62 -41.89
C TYR A 630 18.02 -7.07 -41.62
N ARG A 631 17.38 -7.61 -40.59
CA ARG A 631 16.10 -7.16 -40.05
C ARG A 631 16.32 -5.86 -39.26
N LEU A 632 15.81 -4.75 -39.79
CA LEU A 632 15.76 -3.44 -39.13
C LEU A 632 14.93 -3.53 -37.84
N MET A 633 15.53 -3.14 -36.71
CA MET A 633 14.81 -2.83 -35.47
C MET A 633 14.45 -1.34 -35.46
N PHE A 634 13.15 -1.04 -35.36
CA PHE A 634 12.60 0.23 -34.89
C PHE A 634 11.43 -0.06 -33.96
#